data_AF-A0A2V6BID2-F1
#
_entry.id   AF-A0A2V6BID2-F1
#
_cell.length_a   1.000
_cell.length_b   1.000
_cell.length_c   1.000
_cell.angle_alpha   90.00
_cell.angle_beta   90.00
_cell.angle_gamma   90.00
#
_symmetry.space_group_name_H-M   'P 1'
#
loop_
_entity.id
_entity.type
_entity.pdbx_description
1 polymer ?
#
loop_
_entity_poly.entity_id
_entity_poly.type
_entity_poly.pdbx_seq_one_letter_code
_entity_poly.pdbx_strand_id
1 'polypeptide(L)'
;MNGALEGSISPWVLSGSGAFYTNNGNYPHGGTGYMYFGVNNNVTGQVYQTVTIPTTATANLTFWFNCSSQEGTTTAYDFLYVEVRNTSGTLLQTLATYSNRDKTTPGNYSQKSFSLAAYRGQAIRLQFRCTTDYSLSTTFRIDDVSLR
;
A
#
# COMPACT_ATOMS: atom_id res chain seq x y z
N MET A 1 -10.97 1.00 -10.26
CA MET A 1 -10.45 0.57 -8.95
C MET A 1 -11.19 1.28 -7.84
N ASN A 2 -11.27 0.71 -6.64
CA ASN A 2 -11.80 1.38 -5.46
C ASN A 2 -10.63 1.98 -4.65
N GLY A 3 -10.24 3.20 -5.01
CA GLY A 3 -9.06 3.87 -4.46
C GLY A 3 -9.27 4.63 -3.16
N ALA A 4 -10.44 5.26 -3.02
CA ALA A 4 -10.79 6.15 -1.90
C ALA A 4 -11.37 5.42 -0.69
N LEU A 5 -11.77 4.14 -0.83
CA LEU A 5 -12.01 3.26 0.33
C LEU A 5 -13.15 3.70 1.29
N GLU A 6 -14.09 4.54 0.84
CA GLU A 6 -15.12 5.19 1.68
C GLU A 6 -16.30 4.30 2.11
N GLY A 7 -16.27 3.00 1.84
CA GLY A 7 -17.42 2.14 2.12
C GLY A 7 -17.10 0.66 2.21
N SER A 8 -16.28 0.16 1.28
CA SER A 8 -15.70 -1.17 1.39
C SER A 8 -14.26 -1.19 0.89
N ILE A 9 -13.51 -2.24 1.23
CA ILE A 9 -12.21 -2.54 0.62
C ILE A 9 -12.37 -3.21 -0.77
N SER A 10 -13.52 -3.81 -1.08
CA SER A 10 -13.75 -4.48 -2.36
C SER A 10 -13.57 -3.51 -3.54
N PRO A 11 -12.88 -3.91 -4.64
CA PRO A 11 -12.44 -5.26 -4.98
C PRO A 11 -10.99 -5.57 -4.60
N TRP A 12 -10.39 -4.83 -3.67
CA TRP A 12 -9.10 -5.23 -3.10
C TRP A 12 -9.27 -6.47 -2.22
N VAL A 13 -8.35 -7.42 -2.39
CA VAL A 13 -8.27 -8.63 -1.58
C VAL A 13 -7.24 -8.41 -0.50
N LEU A 14 -7.69 -8.53 0.74
CA LEU A 14 -6.87 -8.40 1.94
C LEU A 14 -6.57 -9.79 2.51
N SER A 15 -5.33 -10.02 2.95
CA SER A 15 -4.91 -11.26 3.59
C SER A 15 -3.72 -11.07 4.53
N GLY A 16 -3.53 -12.03 5.45
CA GLY A 16 -2.50 -11.98 6.50
C GLY A 16 -2.95 -11.20 7.74
N SER A 17 -2.08 -11.16 8.75
CA SER A 17 -2.35 -10.54 10.06
C SER A 17 -1.80 -9.12 10.19
N GLY A 18 -1.12 -8.61 9.16
CA GLY A 18 -0.51 -7.27 9.14
C GLY A 18 -1.18 -6.27 8.19
N ALA A 19 -2.33 -6.62 7.59
CA ALA A 19 -3.04 -5.76 6.65
C ALA A 19 -4.47 -5.53 7.12
N PHE A 20 -4.94 -4.30 7.02
CA PHE A 20 -6.21 -3.85 7.58
C PHE A 20 -6.88 -2.79 6.70
N TYR A 21 -8.16 -2.56 6.97
CA TYR A 21 -8.97 -1.54 6.35
C TYR A 21 -9.95 -0.95 7.36
N THR A 22 -10.24 0.33 7.21
CA THR A 22 -11.27 1.05 7.98
C THR A 22 -11.99 2.04 7.06
N ASN A 23 -13.25 2.32 7.35
CA ASN A 23 -14.06 3.40 6.77
C ASN A 23 -14.50 4.43 7.81
N ASN A 24 -13.83 4.46 8.96
CA ASN A 24 -14.10 5.36 10.07
C ASN A 24 -12.80 5.65 10.84
N GLY A 25 -11.67 5.71 10.13
CA GLY A 25 -10.36 5.83 10.75
C GLY A 25 -10.03 7.27 11.17
N ASN A 26 -9.06 7.40 12.06
CA ASN A 26 -8.67 8.71 12.63
C ASN A 26 -7.74 9.54 11.73
N TYR A 27 -7.09 8.91 10.75
CA TYR A 27 -6.07 9.54 9.90
C TYR A 27 -6.25 9.20 8.41
N PRO A 28 -7.44 9.37 7.83
CA PRO A 28 -7.62 9.27 6.38
C PRO A 28 -6.85 10.40 5.68
N HIS A 29 -6.46 10.20 4.42
CA HIS A 29 -6.05 11.32 3.58
C HIS A 29 -7.28 12.06 3.05
N GLY A 30 -8.25 11.31 2.52
CA GLY A 30 -9.55 11.79 2.07
C GLY A 30 -10.69 11.05 2.79
N GLY A 31 -11.82 11.72 3.00
CA GLY A 31 -13.01 11.11 3.60
C GLY A 31 -12.76 10.44 4.95
N THR A 32 -13.15 9.16 5.09
CA THR A 32 -13.03 8.37 6.32
C THR A 32 -12.36 7.01 6.12
N GLY A 33 -12.18 6.59 4.86
CA GLY A 33 -11.61 5.32 4.46
C GLY A 33 -10.11 5.34 4.25
N TYR A 34 -9.43 4.24 4.58
CA TYR A 34 -8.08 3.94 4.11
C TYR A 34 -7.69 2.48 4.42
N MET A 35 -6.67 1.97 3.74
CA MET A 35 -6.01 0.72 4.10
C MET A 35 -4.76 1.01 4.89
N TYR A 36 -4.44 0.16 5.86
CA TYR A 36 -3.26 0.32 6.67
C TYR A 36 -2.62 -1.02 6.99
N PHE A 37 -1.32 -0.95 7.30
CA PHE A 37 -0.46 -2.12 7.44
C PHE A 37 0.43 -1.98 8.66
N GLY A 38 0.93 -3.11 9.15
CA GLY A 38 1.70 -3.17 10.38
C GLY A 38 0.78 -3.04 11.60
N VAL A 39 1.00 -2.03 12.44
CA VAL A 39 0.34 -1.80 13.76
C VAL A 39 0.70 -2.82 14.83
N ASN A 40 0.82 -4.09 14.44
CA ASN A 40 1.26 -5.19 15.28
C ASN A 40 2.70 -5.59 14.95
N ASN A 41 3.36 -6.23 15.90
CA ASN A 41 4.69 -6.81 15.72
C ASN A 41 4.58 -8.27 15.25
N ASN A 42 5.61 -8.78 14.58
CA ASN A 42 5.71 -10.14 14.04
C ASN A 42 4.59 -10.49 13.06
N VAL A 43 4.15 -9.54 12.24
CA VAL A 43 3.08 -9.77 11.28
C VAL A 43 3.53 -9.58 9.84
N THR A 44 2.86 -10.31 8.95
CA THR A 44 2.89 -10.08 7.51
C THR A 44 1.46 -9.89 7.04
N GLY A 45 1.26 -8.95 6.12
CA GLY A 45 -0.05 -8.71 5.53
C GLY A 45 0.09 -8.16 4.13
N GLN A 46 -0.94 -8.35 3.31
CA GLN A 46 -0.98 -7.78 1.97
C GLN A 46 -2.40 -7.41 1.57
N VAL A 47 -2.49 -6.36 0.74
CA VAL A 47 -3.69 -5.96 0.03
C VAL A 47 -3.34 -5.88 -1.44
N TYR A 48 -4.09 -6.56 -2.29
CA TYR A 48 -3.85 -6.53 -3.74
C TYR A 48 -5.15 -6.40 -4.53
N GLN A 49 -5.04 -5.90 -5.76
CA GLN A 49 -6.11 -5.88 -6.74
C GLN A 49 -5.56 -6.26 -8.10
N THR A 50 -6.24 -7.18 -8.78
CA THR A 50 -5.97 -7.47 -10.18
C THR A 50 -6.54 -6.34 -11.03
N VAL A 51 -5.70 -5.75 -11.87
CA VAL A 51 -6.08 -4.69 -12.80
C VAL A 51 -5.59 -5.04 -14.21
N THR A 52 -6.43 -4.78 -15.20
CA THR A 52 -6.04 -4.86 -16.62
C THR A 52 -5.68 -3.47 -17.09
N ILE A 53 -4.45 -3.29 -17.59
CA ILE A 53 -4.00 -2.01 -18.12
C ILE A 53 -4.25 -1.98 -19.62
N PRO A 54 -5.10 -1.09 -20.15
CA PRO A 54 -5.30 -0.95 -21.60
C PRO A 54 -4.00 -0.64 -22.34
N THR A 55 -3.89 -1.08 -23.60
CA THR A 55 -2.70 -0.84 -24.43
C THR A 55 -2.40 0.63 -24.68
N THR A 56 -3.40 1.51 -24.60
CA THR A 56 -3.31 2.95 -24.84
C THR A 56 -3.30 3.80 -23.56
N ALA A 57 -3.38 3.19 -22.37
CA ALA A 57 -3.46 3.93 -21.11
C ALA A 57 -2.16 4.68 -20.81
N THR A 58 -2.23 5.79 -20.07
CA THR A 58 -1.02 6.44 -19.55
C THR A 58 -0.26 5.46 -18.65
N ALA A 59 -1.00 4.65 -17.89
CA ALA A 59 -0.52 3.65 -16.95
C ALA A 59 0.34 4.29 -15.85
N ASN A 60 -0.20 5.29 -15.14
CA ASN A 60 0.44 5.89 -13.98
C ASN A 60 -0.32 5.51 -12.70
N LEU A 61 0.36 4.82 -11.79
CA LEU A 61 -0.12 4.52 -10.45
C LEU A 61 0.18 5.71 -9.54
N THR A 62 -0.82 6.20 -8.83
CA THR A 62 -0.65 7.11 -7.70
C THR A 62 -1.33 6.57 -6.45
N PHE A 63 -0.86 7.01 -5.30
CA PHE A 63 -1.50 6.80 -4.00
C PHE A 63 -0.94 7.80 -2.99
N TRP A 64 -1.67 8.03 -1.91
CA TRP A 64 -1.19 8.83 -0.79
C TRP A 64 -0.62 7.91 0.28
N PHE A 65 0.57 8.25 0.78
CA PHE A 65 1.30 7.46 1.76
C PHE A 65 1.65 8.26 3.01
N ASN A 66 1.38 7.67 4.16
CA ASN A 66 1.85 8.12 5.47
C ASN A 66 2.46 6.94 6.23
N CYS A 67 3.60 7.15 6.88
CA CYS A 67 4.22 6.21 7.80
C CYS A 67 4.28 6.85 9.19
N SER A 68 3.94 6.12 10.23
CA SER A 68 4.18 6.54 11.63
C SER A 68 4.79 5.37 12.38
N SER A 69 5.80 5.62 13.22
CA SER A 69 6.52 4.53 13.88
C SER A 69 7.03 4.90 15.26
N GLN A 70 7.00 3.90 16.15
CA GLN A 70 7.68 3.92 17.45
C GLN A 70 9.19 3.61 17.33
N GLU A 71 9.61 2.99 16.23
CA GLU A 71 11.03 2.71 15.93
C GLU A 71 11.84 3.96 15.65
N GLY A 72 13.17 3.85 15.77
CA GLY A 72 14.12 4.85 15.27
C GLY A 72 14.15 4.93 13.73
N THR A 73 14.92 5.86 13.16
CA THR A 73 15.12 5.96 11.70
C THR A 73 16.51 5.52 11.24
N THR A 74 17.39 5.16 12.17
CA THR A 74 18.76 4.73 11.85
C THR A 74 18.81 3.35 11.21
N THR A 75 17.91 2.44 11.58
CA THR A 75 17.81 1.07 11.07
C THR A 75 16.42 0.83 10.52
N ALA A 76 16.31 0.12 9.40
CA ALA A 76 15.02 -0.28 8.86
C ALA A 76 14.67 -1.67 9.42
N TYR A 77 13.52 -1.77 10.07
CA TYR A 77 13.02 -2.96 10.77
C TYR A 77 11.70 -3.43 10.20
N ASP A 78 10.75 -2.50 10.08
CA ASP A 78 9.44 -2.73 9.48
C ASP A 78 9.43 -2.24 8.04
N PHE A 79 8.77 -2.96 7.15
CA PHE A 79 8.78 -2.67 5.72
C PHE A 79 7.37 -2.68 5.12
N LEU A 80 7.14 -1.78 4.18
CA LEU A 80 6.03 -1.82 3.22
C LEU A 80 6.61 -1.88 1.80
N TYR A 81 6.19 -2.89 1.05
CA TYR A 81 6.55 -3.10 -0.35
C TYR A 81 5.37 -2.71 -1.25
N VAL A 82 5.66 -1.92 -2.28
CA VAL A 82 4.73 -1.62 -3.37
C VAL A 82 5.17 -2.42 -4.59
N GLU A 83 4.34 -3.37 -5.00
CA GLU A 83 4.74 -4.45 -5.90
C GLU A 83 3.77 -4.56 -7.09
N VAL A 84 4.33 -4.87 -8.24
CA VAL A 84 3.62 -5.41 -9.41
C VAL A 84 3.88 -6.90 -9.46
N ARG A 85 2.80 -7.69 -9.53
CA ARG A 85 2.86 -9.15 -9.65
C ARG A 85 2.06 -9.61 -10.86
N ASN A 86 2.33 -10.78 -11.39
CA ASN A 86 1.43 -11.40 -12.37
C ASN A 86 0.14 -11.89 -11.68
N THR A 87 -0.83 -12.37 -12.47
CA THR A 87 -2.10 -12.88 -11.96
C THR A 87 -1.96 -14.16 -11.12
N SER A 88 -0.83 -14.87 -11.20
CA SER A 88 -0.47 -16.02 -10.37
C SER A 88 0.27 -15.65 -9.07
N GLY A 89 0.58 -14.36 -8.86
CA GLY A 89 1.27 -13.86 -7.67
C GLY A 89 2.79 -13.84 -7.74
N THR A 90 3.42 -14.19 -8.86
CA THR A 90 4.87 -14.03 -9.08
C THR A 90 5.21 -12.55 -9.09
N LEU A 91 6.24 -12.15 -8.34
CA LEU A 91 6.76 -10.78 -8.37
C LEU A 91 7.33 -10.46 -9.75
N LEU A 92 6.85 -9.38 -10.35
CA LEU A 92 7.39 -8.84 -11.60
C LEU A 92 8.32 -7.67 -11.31
N GLN A 93 7.91 -6.78 -10.39
CA GLN A 93 8.70 -5.60 -10.01
C GLN A 93 8.31 -5.09 -8.63
N THR A 94 9.29 -4.62 -7.88
CA THR A 94 9.07 -3.76 -6.71
C THR A 94 9.20 -2.29 -7.15
N LEU A 95 8.11 -1.53 -7.05
CA LEU A 95 8.07 -0.11 -7.40
C LEU A 95 8.71 0.75 -6.31
N ALA A 96 8.48 0.39 -5.05
CA ALA A 96 9.06 1.06 -3.89
C ALA A 96 9.14 0.11 -2.68
N THR A 97 10.08 0.41 -1.80
CA THR A 97 10.15 -0.15 -0.45
C THR A 97 10.22 1.01 0.53
N TYR A 98 9.26 1.08 1.44
CA TYR A 98 9.23 2.01 2.57
C TYR A 98 9.49 1.26 3.86
N SER A 99 9.86 1.98 4.90
CA SER A 99 10.13 1.44 6.22
C SER A 99 9.76 2.39 7.35
N ASN A 100 9.98 1.96 8.59
CA ASN A 100 9.95 2.85 9.76
C ASN A 100 10.83 4.10 9.62
N ARG A 101 11.85 4.09 8.74
CA ARG A 101 12.68 5.26 8.46
C ARG A 101 11.91 6.40 7.77
N ASP A 102 10.83 6.07 7.07
CA ASP A 102 9.97 7.03 6.37
C ASP A 102 8.93 7.68 7.28
N LYS A 103 9.03 7.49 8.61
CA LYS A 103 8.02 7.97 9.56
C LYS A 103 7.90 9.49 9.54
N THR A 104 6.65 9.93 9.61
CA THR A 104 6.23 11.31 9.82
C THR A 104 5.13 11.34 10.89
N THR A 105 4.57 12.51 11.17
CA THR A 105 3.36 12.62 12.00
C THR A 105 2.22 11.80 11.37
N PRO A 106 1.41 11.06 12.16
CA PRO A 106 0.22 10.38 11.64
C PRO A 106 -0.68 11.34 10.85
N GLY A 107 -1.12 10.92 9.66
CA GLY A 107 -1.94 11.76 8.78
C GLY A 107 -1.16 12.79 7.94
N ASN A 108 0.15 12.92 8.10
CA ASN A 108 0.97 13.71 7.17
C ASN A 108 1.29 12.85 5.93
N TYR A 109 0.41 12.92 4.94
CA TYR A 109 0.52 12.15 3.71
C TYR A 109 1.38 12.85 2.66
N SER A 110 2.06 12.05 1.84
CA SER A 110 2.70 12.48 0.60
C SER A 110 2.22 11.61 -0.56
N GLN A 111 1.90 12.25 -1.70
CA GLN A 111 1.52 11.51 -2.89
C GLN A 111 2.75 10.84 -3.52
N LYS A 112 2.58 9.58 -3.90
CA LYS A 112 3.56 8.78 -4.64
C LYS A 112 3.06 8.53 -6.06
N SER A 113 3.96 8.44 -7.03
CA SER A 113 3.63 8.21 -8.43
C SER A 113 4.65 7.28 -9.08
N PHE A 114 4.18 6.27 -9.82
CA PHE A 114 5.00 5.30 -10.52
C PHE A 114 4.43 5.01 -11.90
N SER A 115 5.29 4.94 -12.91
CA SER A 115 4.90 4.51 -14.24
C SER A 115 4.78 2.98 -14.29
N LEU A 116 3.67 2.51 -14.83
CA LEU A 116 3.35 1.12 -15.15
C LEU A 116 3.24 0.90 -16.66
N ALA A 117 3.77 1.83 -17.47
CA ALA A 117 3.71 1.78 -18.92
C ALA A 117 4.23 0.46 -19.52
N ALA A 118 5.18 -0.20 -18.86
CA ALA A 118 5.71 -1.50 -19.27
C ALA A 118 4.68 -2.65 -19.21
N TYR A 119 3.58 -2.46 -18.48
CA TYR A 119 2.54 -3.47 -18.26
C TYR A 119 1.26 -3.21 -19.08
N ARG A 120 1.29 -2.27 -20.03
CA ARG A 120 0.18 -2.03 -20.96
C ARG A 120 -0.19 -3.30 -21.72
N GLY A 121 -1.49 -3.52 -21.88
CA GLY A 121 -2.05 -4.72 -22.50
C GLY A 121 -2.05 -5.96 -21.61
N GLN A 122 -1.60 -5.86 -20.35
CA GLN A 122 -1.51 -6.98 -19.43
C GLN A 122 -2.49 -6.86 -18.26
N ALA A 123 -2.89 -8.01 -17.72
CA ALA A 123 -3.49 -8.11 -16.40
C ALA A 123 -2.37 -8.33 -15.37
N ILE A 124 -2.27 -7.43 -14.40
CA ILE A 124 -1.31 -7.50 -13.30
C ILE A 124 -2.04 -7.43 -11.96
N ARG A 125 -1.36 -7.80 -10.88
CA ARG A 125 -1.76 -7.46 -9.52
C ARG A 125 -0.94 -6.27 -9.06
N LEU A 126 -1.62 -5.21 -8.63
CA LEU A 126 -1.04 -4.18 -7.80
C LEU A 126 -1.15 -4.62 -6.35
N GLN A 127 -0.02 -4.64 -5.64
CA GLN A 127 0.04 -5.17 -4.28
C GLN A 127 0.81 -4.24 -3.34
N PHE A 128 0.23 -4.01 -2.17
CA PHE A 128 0.90 -3.46 -1.01
C PHE A 128 1.09 -4.60 -0.01
N ARG A 129 2.31 -4.81 0.48
CA ARG A 129 2.62 -5.89 1.43
C ARG A 129 3.51 -5.37 2.52
N CYS A 130 3.25 -5.73 3.77
CA CYS A 130 4.12 -5.39 4.88
C CYS A 130 4.73 -6.61 5.56
N THR A 131 5.82 -6.36 6.28
CA THR A 131 6.42 -7.27 7.25
C THR A 131 6.93 -6.43 8.43
N THR A 132 6.63 -6.84 9.66
CA THR A 132 7.13 -6.17 10.86
C THR A 132 8.03 -7.08 11.70
N ASP A 133 8.93 -6.49 12.46
CA ASP A 133 9.80 -7.20 13.39
C ASP A 133 9.13 -7.43 14.76
N TYR A 134 9.89 -7.82 15.78
CA TYR A 134 9.33 -8.23 17.07
C TYR A 134 9.01 -7.07 18.02
N SER A 135 9.49 -5.84 17.77
CA SER A 135 9.37 -4.71 18.69
C SER A 135 8.82 -3.46 18.01
N LEU A 136 8.44 -2.46 18.83
CA LEU A 136 8.05 -1.09 18.44
C LEU A 136 7.27 -0.95 17.13
N SER A 137 5.96 -0.70 17.22
CA SER A 137 5.12 -0.77 16.04
C SER A 137 5.36 0.35 15.01
N THR A 138 5.29 -0.04 13.74
CA THR A 138 5.12 0.87 12.60
C THR A 138 3.75 0.70 11.97
N THR A 139 3.12 1.81 11.61
CA THR A 139 1.88 1.85 10.84
C THR A 139 2.14 2.52 9.51
N PHE A 140 1.86 1.80 8.42
CA PHE A 140 1.85 2.36 7.07
C PHE A 140 0.41 2.55 6.64
N ARG A 141 0.05 3.73 6.14
CA ARG A 141 -1.29 4.06 5.64
C ARG A 141 -1.22 4.37 4.15
N ILE A 142 -2.15 3.79 3.41
CA ILE A 142 -2.31 3.99 1.97
C ILE A 142 -3.75 4.40 1.72
N ASP A 143 -3.91 5.47 0.95
CA ASP A 143 -5.21 6.01 0.61
C ASP A 143 -5.23 6.56 -0.83
N ASP A 144 -6.42 6.79 -1.36
CA ASP A 144 -6.66 7.45 -2.66
C ASP A 144 -5.86 6.81 -3.81
N VAL A 145 -5.84 5.48 -3.87
CA VAL A 145 -5.09 4.75 -4.90
C VAL A 145 -5.72 4.95 -6.27
N SER A 146 -4.96 5.46 -7.23
CA SER A 146 -5.43 5.72 -8.59
C SER A 146 -4.51 5.09 -9.64
N LEU A 147 -5.11 4.63 -10.74
CA LEU A 147 -4.40 4.14 -11.91
C LEU A 147 -5.08 4.76 -13.13
N ARG A 148 -4.34 5.62 -13.84
CA ARG A 148 -4.80 6.34 -15.03
C ARG A 148 -4.03 5.89 -16.27
#